data_AF-A0A0M3HRB3-F1
#
_entry.id   AF-A0A0M3HRB3-F1
#
_cell.length_a   1.000
_cell.length_b   1.000
_cell.length_c   1.000
_cell.angle_alpha   90.00
_cell.angle_beta   90.00
_cell.angle_gamma   90.00
#
_symmetry.space_group_name_H-M   'P 1'
#
loop_
_entity.id
_entity.type
_entity.pdbx_description
1 polymer ?
#
loop_
_entity_poly.entity_id
_entity_poly.type
_entity_poly.pdbx_seq_one_letter_code
_entity_poly.pdbx_strand_id
1 'polypeptide(L)'
;MAPMLQIFHPNLTVLLLNIAASLFVALVSRTVMLFMGAGVKVQIRTAVYYWADKISDLGICAMAFNLIPLVIERVAASVMSCFYEKFSARSPYLGFALSFLHWALCGALIFSYHKGYFTIITLLVVVCAFYLIALLIFCLLPIIARSGYERGLRRLYAGDGHSLTERYQLSENLRCAYMLNRVIFVISASALLATACIAVRLLFKDKAVSQLLLRIYYLTPPIQAALMTIVTFHASRKLRSEFIRLLHCHENVFSCTVEPYNSTKRIPRRMTAEEERRIYFSGYNKAWN
;
A
#
# COMPACT_ATOMS: atom_id res chain seq x y z
N MET A 1 0.87 18.96 -7.15
CA MET A 1 0.62 17.50 -7.15
C MET A 1 1.50 16.89 -6.06
N ALA A 2 0.94 16.16 -5.09
CA ALA A 2 1.69 15.76 -3.88
C ALA A 2 2.93 14.90 -4.21
N PRO A 3 4.10 15.13 -3.57
CA PRO A 3 5.36 14.45 -3.88
C PRO A 3 5.31 12.92 -3.70
N MET A 4 4.34 12.38 -2.96
CA MET A 4 4.13 10.94 -2.81
C MET A 4 3.70 10.24 -4.12
N LEU A 5 3.00 10.93 -5.02
CA LEU A 5 2.58 10.39 -6.32
C LEU A 5 3.74 10.17 -7.29
N GLN A 6 4.93 10.71 -6.99
CA GLN A 6 6.12 10.51 -7.81
C GLN A 6 6.98 9.33 -7.36
N ILE A 7 6.67 8.70 -6.22
CA ILE A 7 7.50 7.62 -5.65
C ILE A 7 6.98 6.25 -6.06
N PHE A 8 5.65 6.10 -6.13
CA PHE A 8 5.02 4.84 -6.50
C PHE A 8 4.29 4.98 -7.82
N HIS A 9 4.24 3.87 -8.54
CA HIS A 9 3.41 3.79 -9.73
C HIS A 9 1.93 4.04 -9.36
N PRO A 10 1.16 4.79 -10.16
CA PRO A 10 -0.19 5.23 -9.80
C PRO A 10 -1.14 4.11 -9.34
N ASN A 11 -1.10 2.93 -9.99
CA ASN A 11 -1.91 1.78 -9.58
C ASN A 11 -1.56 1.33 -8.16
N LEU A 12 -0.28 1.25 -7.82
CA LEU A 12 0.16 0.85 -6.49
C LEU A 12 -0.29 1.86 -5.44
N THR A 13 -0.23 3.16 -5.75
CA THR A 13 -0.71 4.19 -4.85
C THR A 13 -2.20 4.01 -4.54
N VAL A 14 -3.02 3.71 -5.55
CA VAL A 14 -4.45 3.41 -5.36
C VAL A 14 -4.63 2.19 -4.46
N LEU A 15 -3.85 1.13 -4.65
CA LEU A 15 -3.94 -0.08 -3.81
C LEU A 15 -3.46 0.17 -2.36
N LEU A 16 -2.40 0.95 -2.16
CA LEU A 16 -1.94 1.35 -0.82
C LEU A 16 -3.00 2.20 -0.12
N LEU A 17 -3.67 3.11 -0.85
CA LEU A 17 -4.80 3.87 -0.34
C LEU A 17 -5.98 2.95 0.00
N ASN A 18 -6.22 1.91 -0.81
CA ASN A 18 -7.25 0.92 -0.53
C ASN A 18 -6.96 0.15 0.79
N ILE A 19 -5.70 -0.18 1.05
CA ILE A 19 -5.30 -0.80 2.33
C ILE A 19 -5.58 0.16 3.49
N ALA A 20 -5.18 1.42 3.37
CA ALA A 20 -5.49 2.44 4.38
C ALA A 20 -7.00 2.61 4.58
N ALA A 21 -7.80 2.58 3.50
CA ALA A 21 -9.24 2.69 3.57
C ALA A 21 -9.87 1.51 4.32
N SER A 22 -9.44 0.27 4.07
CA SER A 22 -9.94 -0.90 4.80
C SER A 22 -9.64 -0.85 6.31
N LEU A 23 -8.41 -0.43 6.68
CA LEU A 23 -8.02 -0.17 8.06
C LEU A 23 -8.87 0.92 8.70
N PHE A 24 -9.07 2.03 7.97
CA PHE A 24 -9.90 3.14 8.43
C PHE A 24 -11.35 2.70 8.67
N VAL A 25 -11.96 1.98 7.72
CA VAL A 25 -13.32 1.45 7.87
C VAL A 25 -13.44 0.56 9.10
N ALA A 26 -12.52 -0.38 9.30
CA ALA A 26 -12.51 -1.29 10.45
C ALA A 26 -12.32 -0.55 11.79
N LEU A 27 -11.42 0.43 11.84
CA LEU A 27 -11.15 1.21 13.06
C LEU A 27 -12.30 2.14 13.41
N VAL A 28 -12.83 2.88 12.44
CA VAL A 28 -13.93 3.83 12.67
C VAL A 28 -15.20 3.11 13.10
N SER A 29 -15.58 2.04 12.41
CA SER A 29 -16.76 1.25 12.80
C SER A 29 -16.62 0.71 14.21
N ARG A 30 -15.42 0.22 14.57
CA ARG A 30 -15.17 -0.31 15.91
C ARG A 30 -15.19 0.76 16.98
N THR A 31 -14.60 1.92 16.71
CA THR A 31 -14.64 3.08 17.61
C THR A 31 -16.08 3.54 17.85
N VAL A 32 -16.92 3.57 16.81
CA VAL A 32 -18.37 3.83 16.96
C VAL A 32 -19.02 2.80 17.88
N MET A 33 -18.76 1.50 17.68
CA MET A 33 -19.30 0.46 18.57
C MET A 33 -18.88 0.65 20.04
N LEU A 34 -17.63 1.05 20.29
CA LEU A 34 -17.11 1.31 21.64
C LEU A 34 -17.81 2.52 22.30
N PHE A 35 -17.96 3.63 21.57
CA PHE A 35 -18.69 4.81 22.06
C PHE A 35 -20.15 4.48 22.39
N MET A 36 -20.82 3.73 21.51
CA MET A 36 -22.20 3.29 21.75
C MET A 36 -22.33 2.34 22.94
N GLY A 37 -21.30 1.55 23.22
CA GLY A 37 -21.22 0.68 24.40
C GLY A 37 -21.01 1.46 25.71
N ALA A 38 -20.38 2.63 25.66
CA ALA A 38 -19.94 3.38 26.84
C ALA A 38 -20.99 4.38 27.39
N GLY A 39 -22.01 4.80 26.64
CA GLY A 39 -22.86 5.89 27.17
C GLY A 39 -24.11 6.35 26.41
N VAL A 40 -24.70 5.58 25.49
CA VAL A 40 -25.87 6.06 24.70
C VAL A 40 -27.17 5.29 25.03
N LYS A 41 -28.30 6.02 25.15
CA LYS A 41 -29.66 5.51 25.42
C LYS A 41 -30.04 4.32 24.53
N VAL A 42 -30.83 3.40 25.09
CA VAL A 42 -31.02 2.00 24.64
C VAL A 42 -31.57 1.81 23.21
N GLN A 43 -32.37 2.74 22.66
CA GLN A 43 -33.14 2.48 21.42
C GLN A 43 -32.43 2.87 20.11
N ILE A 44 -31.81 4.06 20.03
CA ILE A 44 -30.95 4.45 18.89
C ILE A 44 -29.70 3.56 18.83
N ARG A 45 -29.34 2.97 19.97
CA ARG A 45 -28.19 2.10 20.15
C ARG A 45 -28.25 0.81 19.32
N THR A 46 -29.41 0.20 19.08
CA THR A 46 -29.47 -1.12 18.45
C THR A 46 -29.23 -1.07 16.93
N ALA A 47 -29.88 -0.14 16.21
CA ALA A 47 -29.73 -0.04 14.75
C ALA A 47 -28.32 0.43 14.35
N VAL A 48 -27.80 1.47 15.01
CA VAL A 48 -26.45 1.99 14.73
C VAL A 48 -25.39 0.95 15.06
N TYR A 49 -25.52 0.26 16.20
CA TYR A 49 -24.59 -0.81 16.57
C TYR A 49 -24.62 -1.97 15.58
N TYR A 50 -25.81 -2.37 15.11
CA TYR A 50 -25.96 -3.43 14.11
C TYR A 50 -25.23 -3.09 12.82
N TRP A 51 -25.44 -1.89 12.26
CA TRP A 51 -24.74 -1.49 11.03
C TRP A 51 -23.24 -1.29 11.25
N ALA A 52 -22.83 -0.74 12.40
CA ALA A 52 -21.42 -0.59 12.73
C ALA A 52 -20.71 -1.96 12.85
N ASP A 53 -21.38 -2.97 13.40
CA ASP A 53 -20.89 -4.36 13.45
C ASP A 53 -20.68 -4.92 12.03
N LYS A 54 -21.67 -4.77 11.14
CA LYS A 54 -21.55 -5.22 9.73
C LYS A 54 -20.45 -4.50 8.95
N ILE A 55 -20.33 -3.18 9.12
CA ILE A 55 -19.26 -2.41 8.50
C ILE A 55 -17.90 -2.82 9.07
N SER A 56 -17.83 -3.14 10.37
CA SER A 56 -16.61 -3.66 10.99
C SER A 56 -16.20 -5.00 10.41
N ASP A 57 -17.13 -5.93 10.25
CA ASP A 57 -16.88 -7.24 9.64
C ASP A 57 -16.38 -7.08 8.20
N LEU A 58 -17.01 -6.17 7.42
CA LEU A 58 -16.57 -5.86 6.07
C LEU A 58 -15.15 -5.26 6.03
N GLY A 59 -14.85 -4.31 6.92
CA GLY A 59 -13.53 -3.68 7.01
C GLY A 59 -12.45 -4.69 7.38
N ILE A 60 -12.72 -5.56 8.35
CA ILE A 60 -11.83 -6.65 8.76
C ILE A 60 -11.62 -7.66 7.62
N CYS A 61 -12.69 -8.02 6.91
CA CYS A 61 -12.60 -8.91 5.76
C CYS A 61 -11.75 -8.29 4.66
N ALA A 62 -11.99 -7.03 4.30
CA ALA A 62 -11.16 -6.28 3.35
C ALA A 62 -9.70 -6.21 3.80
N MET A 63 -9.45 -6.01 5.11
CA MET A 63 -8.10 -6.07 5.65
C MET A 63 -7.41 -7.42 5.42
N ALA A 64 -8.13 -8.52 5.62
CA ALA A 64 -7.61 -9.87 5.44
C ALA A 64 -7.31 -10.20 3.95
N PHE A 65 -8.06 -9.62 3.01
CA PHE A 65 -7.88 -9.92 1.58
C PHE A 65 -7.08 -8.86 0.80
N ASN A 66 -6.62 -7.80 1.46
CA ASN A 66 -5.84 -6.71 0.87
C ASN A 66 -4.56 -7.11 0.14
N LEU A 67 -3.93 -8.22 0.53
CA LEU A 67 -2.72 -8.68 -0.15
C LEU A 67 -3.00 -9.21 -1.56
N ILE A 68 -4.20 -9.71 -1.84
CA ILE A 68 -4.55 -10.25 -3.16
C ILE A 68 -4.37 -9.21 -4.28
N PRO A 69 -5.02 -8.03 -4.23
CA PRO A 69 -4.86 -7.04 -5.28
C PRO A 69 -3.40 -6.53 -5.39
N LEU A 70 -2.67 -6.45 -4.27
CA LEU A 70 -1.24 -6.13 -4.30
C LEU A 70 -0.42 -7.18 -5.04
N VAL A 71 -0.62 -8.48 -4.74
CA VAL A 71 0.07 -9.58 -5.44
C VAL A 71 -0.20 -9.50 -6.93
N ILE A 72 -1.48 -9.39 -7.32
CA ILE A 72 -1.87 -9.37 -8.73
C ILE A 72 -1.21 -8.20 -9.46
N GLU A 73 -1.27 -7.00 -8.89
CA GLU A 73 -0.66 -5.81 -9.48
C GLU A 73 0.86 -5.92 -9.59
N ARG A 74 1.52 -6.49 -8.57
CA ARG A 74 2.98 -6.70 -8.56
C ARG A 74 3.44 -7.74 -9.56
N VAL A 75 2.68 -8.83 -9.71
CA VAL A 75 2.93 -9.85 -10.74
C VAL A 75 2.71 -9.25 -12.13
N ALA A 76 1.63 -8.51 -12.34
CA ALA A 76 1.35 -7.85 -13.62
C ALA A 76 2.45 -6.85 -14.00
N ALA A 77 2.90 -6.01 -13.05
CA ALA A 77 3.98 -5.06 -13.28
C ALA A 77 5.33 -5.74 -13.58
N SER A 78 5.58 -6.92 -13.01
CA SER A 78 6.84 -7.66 -13.19
C SER A 78 6.87 -8.49 -14.47
N VAL A 79 5.76 -9.13 -14.84
CA VAL A 79 5.67 -10.03 -16.01
C VAL A 79 5.38 -9.24 -17.29
N MET A 80 4.54 -8.21 -17.20
CA MET A 80 4.03 -7.47 -18.36
C MET A 80 4.47 -6.00 -18.35
N SER A 81 5.72 -5.71 -17.96
CA SER A 81 6.23 -4.34 -17.76
C SER A 81 5.92 -3.38 -18.92
N CYS A 82 6.17 -3.79 -20.17
CA CYS A 82 5.94 -2.94 -21.35
C CYS A 82 4.46 -2.61 -21.60
N PHE A 83 3.56 -3.58 -21.39
CA PHE A 83 2.12 -3.36 -21.55
C PHE A 83 1.56 -2.56 -20.37
N TYR A 84 2.02 -2.91 -19.18
CA TYR A 84 1.64 -2.29 -17.93
C TYR A 84 1.93 -0.78 -17.94
N GLU A 85 3.08 -0.35 -18.46
CA GLU A 85 3.42 1.06 -18.62
C GLU A 85 2.45 1.77 -19.55
N LYS A 86 2.26 1.27 -20.77
CA LYS A 86 1.38 1.91 -21.75
C LYS A 86 -0.04 2.04 -21.24
N PHE A 87 -0.53 0.99 -20.56
CA PHE A 87 -1.86 0.97 -19.99
C PHE A 87 -2.01 1.94 -18.83
N SER A 88 -0.97 2.11 -18.01
CA SER A 88 -1.06 2.84 -16.75
C SER A 88 -0.48 4.25 -16.78
N ALA A 89 0.19 4.65 -17.86
CA ALA A 89 0.80 5.96 -18.02
C ALA A 89 -0.20 7.11 -17.85
N ARG A 90 -1.46 6.90 -18.26
CA ARG A 90 -2.49 7.95 -18.25
C ARG A 90 -3.39 7.92 -17.02
N SER A 91 -3.73 6.73 -16.51
CA SER A 91 -4.68 6.59 -15.41
C SER A 91 -4.53 5.23 -14.72
N PRO A 92 -4.68 5.16 -13.39
CA PRO A 92 -4.53 3.92 -12.63
C PRO A 92 -5.77 3.01 -12.70
N TYR A 93 -6.25 2.69 -13.90
CA TYR A 93 -7.46 1.89 -14.10
C TYR A 93 -7.37 0.50 -13.45
N LEU A 94 -6.20 -0.14 -13.53
CA LEU A 94 -5.99 -1.46 -12.93
C LEU A 94 -6.13 -1.39 -11.40
N GLY A 95 -5.53 -0.38 -10.76
CA GLY A 95 -5.63 -0.19 -9.31
C GLY A 95 -7.07 0.01 -8.84
N PHE A 96 -7.86 0.81 -9.57
CA PHE A 96 -9.28 1.00 -9.28
C PHE A 96 -10.11 -0.27 -9.51
N ALA A 97 -9.91 -0.96 -10.63
CA ALA A 97 -10.62 -2.19 -10.95
C ALA A 97 -10.35 -3.28 -9.90
N LEU A 98 -9.08 -3.48 -9.53
CA LEU A 98 -8.70 -4.43 -8.48
C LEU A 98 -9.27 -4.06 -7.12
N SER A 99 -9.29 -2.78 -6.76
CA SER A 99 -9.88 -2.31 -5.50
C SER A 99 -11.39 -2.54 -5.47
N PHE A 100 -12.09 -2.22 -6.56
CA PHE A 100 -13.54 -2.45 -6.67
C PHE A 100 -13.89 -3.94 -6.59
N LEU A 101 -13.21 -4.79 -7.36
CA LEU A 101 -13.38 -6.24 -7.31
C LEU A 101 -13.09 -6.81 -5.92
N HIS A 102 -12.07 -6.29 -5.24
CA HIS A 102 -11.73 -6.67 -3.89
C HIS A 102 -12.87 -6.37 -2.89
N TRP A 103 -13.41 -5.14 -2.87
CA TRP A 103 -14.54 -4.81 -1.99
C TRP A 103 -15.81 -5.59 -2.33
N ALA A 104 -16.08 -5.80 -3.62
CA ALA A 104 -17.21 -6.62 -4.06
C ALA A 104 -17.08 -8.07 -3.57
N LEU A 105 -15.88 -8.67 -3.66
CA LEU A 105 -15.58 -10.00 -3.15
C LEU A 105 -15.75 -10.08 -1.63
N CYS A 106 -15.21 -9.12 -0.87
CA CYS A 106 -15.37 -9.08 0.58
C CYS A 106 -16.83 -8.93 0.99
N GLY A 107 -17.61 -8.09 0.30
CA GLY A 107 -19.04 -7.95 0.51
C GLY A 107 -19.79 -9.26 0.25
N ALA A 108 -19.47 -9.95 -0.85
CA ALA A 108 -20.06 -11.25 -1.18
C ALA A 108 -19.71 -12.34 -0.14
N LEU A 109 -18.47 -12.36 0.36
CA LEU A 109 -18.03 -13.30 1.39
C LEU A 109 -18.73 -13.07 2.73
N ILE A 110 -18.83 -11.82 3.19
CA ILE A 110 -19.54 -11.47 4.43
C ILE A 110 -21.04 -11.75 4.31
N PHE A 111 -21.64 -11.43 3.16
CA PHE A 111 -23.04 -11.78 2.89
C PHE A 111 -23.25 -13.30 2.96
N SER A 112 -22.36 -14.06 2.33
CA SER A 112 -22.44 -15.53 2.31
C SER A 112 -22.23 -16.15 3.70
N TYR A 113 -21.33 -15.57 4.49
CA TYR A 113 -21.10 -15.95 5.89
C TYR A 113 -22.35 -15.73 6.74
N HIS A 114 -23.01 -14.57 6.65
CA HIS A 114 -24.22 -14.29 7.40
C HIS A 114 -25.43 -15.13 6.97
N LYS A 115 -25.47 -15.59 5.71
CA LYS A 115 -26.46 -16.56 5.24
C LYS A 115 -26.16 -18.00 5.70
N GLY A 116 -25.02 -18.24 6.32
CA GLY A 116 -24.63 -19.56 6.83
C GLY A 116 -24.04 -20.49 5.77
N TYR A 117 -23.73 -19.99 4.57
CA TYR A 117 -23.08 -20.81 3.52
C TYR A 117 -21.64 -21.17 3.89
N PHE A 118 -20.96 -20.33 4.66
CA PHE A 118 -19.59 -20.56 5.12
C PHE A 118 -19.50 -20.58 6.63
N THR A 119 -18.73 -21.54 7.15
CA THR A 119 -18.33 -21.52 8.56
C THR A 119 -17.15 -20.58 8.78
N ILE A 120 -16.98 -20.11 10.01
CA ILE A 120 -15.81 -19.29 10.38
C ILE A 120 -14.49 -20.06 10.13
N ILE A 121 -14.47 -21.38 10.36
CA ILE A 121 -13.28 -22.22 10.13
C ILE A 121 -12.91 -22.20 8.64
N THR A 122 -13.89 -22.34 7.76
CA THR A 122 -13.67 -22.25 6.31
C THR A 122 -13.03 -20.92 5.92
N LEU A 123 -13.53 -19.80 6.46
CA LEU A 123 -12.97 -18.47 6.20
C LEU A 123 -11.53 -18.35 6.71
N LEU A 124 -11.23 -18.84 7.91
CA LEU A 124 -9.87 -18.81 8.47
C LEU A 124 -8.88 -19.61 7.61
N VAL A 125 -9.26 -20.81 7.16
CA VAL A 125 -8.43 -21.64 6.27
C VAL A 125 -8.15 -20.93 4.95
N VAL A 126 -9.18 -20.35 4.34
CA VAL A 126 -9.05 -19.59 3.10
C VAL A 126 -8.11 -18.39 3.27
N VAL A 127 -8.29 -17.61 4.34
CA VAL A 127 -7.40 -16.48 4.65
C VAL A 127 -5.96 -16.96 4.83
N CYS A 128 -5.71 -17.97 5.66
CA CYS A 128 -4.37 -18.54 5.84
C CYS A 128 -3.72 -18.97 4.52
N ALA A 129 -4.46 -19.69 3.66
CA ALA A 129 -3.97 -20.16 2.38
C ALA A 129 -3.55 -18.98 1.48
N PHE A 130 -4.37 -17.93 1.39
CA PHE A 130 -4.04 -16.74 0.61
C PHE A 130 -2.82 -16.00 1.15
N TYR A 131 -2.67 -15.87 2.47
CA TYR A 131 -1.49 -15.24 3.06
C TYR A 131 -0.20 -16.03 2.79
N LEU A 132 -0.25 -17.36 2.86
CA LEU A 132 0.90 -18.20 2.54
C LEU A 132 1.29 -18.09 1.07
N ILE A 133 0.32 -18.11 0.16
CA ILE A 133 0.55 -17.92 -1.28
C ILE A 133 1.13 -16.53 -1.56
N ALA A 134 0.56 -15.48 -0.95
CA ALA A 134 1.03 -14.11 -1.11
C ALA A 134 2.47 -13.96 -0.60
N LEU A 135 2.79 -14.48 0.58
CA LEU A 135 4.14 -14.48 1.13
C LEU A 135 5.12 -15.19 0.20
N LEU A 136 4.76 -16.35 -0.33
CA LEU A 136 5.59 -17.10 -1.27
C LEU A 136 5.88 -16.27 -2.54
N ILE A 137 4.85 -15.66 -3.14
CA ILE A 137 5.02 -14.82 -4.33
C ILE A 137 5.91 -13.61 -4.02
N PHE A 138 5.72 -12.96 -2.87
CA PHE A 138 6.53 -11.80 -2.48
C PHE A 138 7.97 -12.15 -2.13
N CYS A 139 8.23 -13.35 -1.60
CA CYS A 139 9.60 -13.86 -1.45
C CYS A 139 10.27 -14.12 -2.81
N LEU A 140 9.52 -14.57 -3.81
CA LEU A 140 10.04 -14.83 -5.16
C LEU A 140 10.19 -13.55 -6.01
N LEU A 141 9.38 -12.52 -5.77
CA LEU A 141 9.32 -11.32 -6.60
C LEU A 141 10.69 -10.60 -6.75
N PRO A 142 11.50 -10.38 -5.70
CA PRO A 142 12.82 -9.78 -5.85
C PRO A 142 13.78 -10.63 -6.70
N ILE A 143 13.66 -11.95 -6.64
CA ILE A 143 14.48 -12.88 -7.43
C ILE A 143 14.11 -12.74 -8.91
N ILE A 144 12.82 -12.74 -9.20
CA ILE A 144 12.30 -12.57 -10.58
C ILE A 144 12.68 -11.19 -11.11
N ALA A 145 12.49 -10.13 -10.30
CA ALA A 145 12.84 -8.76 -10.68
C ALA A 145 14.34 -8.60 -10.95
N ARG A 146 15.19 -9.20 -10.12
CA ARG A 146 16.66 -9.21 -10.33
C ARG A 146 17.04 -9.96 -11.59
N SER A 147 16.44 -11.13 -11.84
CA SER A 147 16.70 -11.89 -13.07
C SER A 147 16.27 -11.11 -14.32
N GLY A 148 15.12 -10.44 -14.27
CA GLY A 148 14.65 -9.55 -15.34
C GLY A 148 15.61 -8.38 -15.59
N TYR A 149 16.09 -7.74 -14.52
CA TYR A 149 17.09 -6.67 -14.60
C TYR A 149 18.41 -7.15 -15.24
N GLU A 150 18.95 -8.29 -14.79
CA GLU A 150 20.18 -8.85 -15.34
C GLU A 150 20.04 -9.24 -16.83
N ARG A 151 18.88 -9.78 -17.23
CA ARG A 151 18.59 -10.09 -18.64
C ARG A 151 18.53 -8.81 -19.49
N GLY A 152 17.86 -7.76 -19.01
CA GLY A 152 17.82 -6.46 -19.68
C GLY A 152 19.22 -5.85 -19.83
N LEU A 153 20.05 -5.98 -18.80
CA LEU A 153 21.44 -5.51 -18.85
C LEU A 153 22.30 -6.28 -19.87
N ARG A 154 22.12 -7.61 -19.98
CA ARG A 154 22.83 -8.42 -20.99
C ARG A 154 22.44 -8.04 -22.42
N ARG A 155 21.14 -7.81 -22.69
CA ARG A 155 20.67 -7.35 -24.01
C ARG A 155 21.30 -6.02 -24.40
N LEU A 156 21.45 -5.13 -23.44
CA LEU A 156 22.13 -3.86 -23.68
C LEU A 156 23.60 -4.04 -24.04
N TYR A 157 24.34 -4.87 -23.31
CA TYR A 157 25.74 -5.14 -23.67
C TYR A 157 25.87 -5.81 -25.04
N ALA A 158 24.82 -6.49 -25.52
CA ALA A 158 24.76 -7.07 -26.86
C ALA A 158 24.43 -6.06 -27.98
N GLY A 159 24.19 -4.78 -27.66
CA GLY A 159 23.94 -3.73 -28.65
C GLY A 159 22.48 -3.60 -29.11
N ASP A 160 21.55 -4.36 -28.53
CA ASP A 160 20.12 -4.20 -28.77
C ASP A 160 19.66 -2.91 -28.07
N GLY A 161 19.43 -1.85 -28.85
CA GLY A 161 19.17 -0.47 -28.42
C GLY A 161 18.07 -0.30 -27.37
N HIS A 162 18.41 -0.52 -26.10
CA HIS A 162 17.50 -0.35 -24.96
C HIS A 162 17.31 1.14 -24.62
N SER A 163 16.07 1.52 -24.33
CA SER A 163 15.74 2.86 -23.86
C SER A 163 16.21 3.08 -22.42
N LEU A 164 16.73 4.28 -22.11
CA LEU A 164 17.07 4.70 -20.74
C LEU A 164 15.89 4.56 -19.77
N THR A 165 14.68 4.75 -20.29
CA THR A 165 13.41 4.62 -19.56
C THR A 165 13.23 3.22 -18.97
N GLU A 166 13.49 2.17 -19.76
CA GLU A 166 13.29 0.79 -19.34
C GLU A 166 14.24 0.37 -18.21
N ARG A 167 15.49 0.85 -18.25
CA ARG A 167 16.46 0.63 -17.17
C ARG A 167 16.01 1.28 -15.86
N TYR A 168 15.55 2.53 -15.95
CA TYR A 168 15.06 3.25 -14.78
C TYR A 168 13.89 2.50 -14.14
N GLN A 169 12.95 2.01 -14.95
CA GLN A 169 11.81 1.24 -14.47
C GLN A 169 12.19 -0.09 -13.82
N LEU A 170 13.10 -0.87 -14.43
CA LEU A 170 13.54 -2.13 -13.82
C LEU A 170 14.23 -1.87 -12.47
N SER A 171 15.04 -0.82 -12.38
CA SER A 171 15.69 -0.43 -11.12
C SER A 171 14.68 0.05 -10.07
N GLU A 172 13.66 0.79 -10.47
CA GLU A 172 12.62 1.30 -9.59
C GLU A 172 11.69 0.18 -9.12
N ASN A 173 11.32 -0.75 -10.01
CA ASN A 173 10.54 -1.94 -9.66
C ASN A 173 11.28 -2.82 -8.66
N LEU A 174 12.59 -3.02 -8.84
CA LEU A 174 13.42 -3.76 -7.88
C LEU A 174 13.43 -3.08 -6.51
N ARG A 175 13.69 -1.76 -6.47
CA ARG A 175 13.66 -0.96 -5.23
C ARG A 175 12.30 -1.02 -4.54
N CYS A 176 11.23 -0.86 -5.31
CA CYS A 176 9.87 -0.93 -4.83
C CYS A 176 9.54 -2.32 -4.27
N ALA A 177 9.97 -3.40 -4.93
CA ALA A 177 9.79 -4.77 -4.44
C ALA A 177 10.47 -5.00 -3.08
N TYR A 178 11.72 -4.55 -2.91
CA TYR A 178 12.42 -4.65 -1.62
C TYR A 178 11.72 -3.87 -0.51
N MET A 179 11.26 -2.65 -0.80
CA MET A 179 10.55 -1.82 0.16
C MET A 179 9.21 -2.47 0.55
N LEU A 180 8.45 -2.92 -0.46
CA LEU A 180 7.14 -3.51 -0.28
C LEU A 180 7.20 -4.85 0.47
N ASN A 181 8.24 -5.67 0.28
CA ASN A 181 8.39 -6.92 1.04
C ASN A 181 8.40 -6.72 2.55
N ARG A 182 9.01 -5.64 3.05
CA ARG A 182 9.01 -5.34 4.50
C ARG A 182 7.62 -5.00 5.00
N VAL A 183 6.90 -4.20 4.22
CA VAL A 183 5.53 -3.78 4.50
C VAL A 183 4.60 -4.99 4.50
N ILE A 184 4.72 -5.86 3.50
CA ILE A 184 3.91 -7.09 3.39
C ILE A 184 4.22 -8.06 4.51
N PHE A 185 5.48 -8.21 4.90
CA PHE A 185 5.83 -9.05 6.03
C PHE A 185 5.07 -8.63 7.30
N VAL A 186 4.98 -7.31 7.57
CA VAL A 186 4.21 -6.77 8.70
C VAL A 186 2.72 -7.09 8.56
N ILE A 187 2.14 -6.87 7.37
CA ILE A 187 0.71 -7.18 7.10
C ILE A 187 0.44 -8.67 7.32
N SER A 188 1.28 -9.55 6.78
CA SER A 188 1.10 -11.00 6.89
C SER A 188 1.30 -11.49 8.32
N ALA A 189 2.32 -11.02 9.02
CA ALA A 189 2.57 -11.43 10.41
C ALA A 189 1.42 -11.00 11.33
N SER A 190 0.94 -9.77 11.20
CA SER A 190 -0.20 -9.27 11.98
C SER A 190 -1.50 -10.00 11.63
N ALA A 191 -1.78 -10.26 10.35
CA ALA A 191 -2.97 -10.99 9.95
C ALA A 191 -2.95 -12.47 10.39
N LEU A 192 -1.81 -13.14 10.30
CA LEU A 192 -1.65 -14.52 10.79
C LEU A 192 -1.80 -14.57 12.31
N LEU A 193 -1.26 -13.59 13.05
CA LEU A 193 -1.48 -13.46 14.48
C LEU A 193 -2.96 -13.29 14.82
N ALA A 194 -3.66 -12.38 14.14
CA ALA A 194 -5.10 -12.17 14.32
C ALA A 194 -5.91 -13.44 14.02
N THR A 195 -5.56 -14.15 12.94
CA THR A 195 -6.19 -15.40 12.53
C THR A 195 -5.96 -16.50 13.58
N ALA A 196 -4.73 -16.61 14.10
CA ALA A 196 -4.38 -17.53 15.18
C ALA A 196 -5.17 -17.22 16.46
N CYS A 197 -5.33 -15.95 16.84
CA CYS A 197 -6.14 -15.57 18.00
C CYS A 197 -7.60 -16.05 17.87
N ILE A 198 -8.20 -15.92 16.69
CA ILE A 198 -9.56 -16.42 16.44
C ILE A 198 -9.60 -17.95 16.43
N ALA A 199 -8.64 -18.62 15.80
CA ALA A 199 -8.56 -20.08 15.78
C ALA A 199 -8.44 -20.67 17.20
N VAL A 200 -7.53 -20.14 18.02
CA VAL A 200 -7.37 -20.53 19.43
C VAL A 200 -8.66 -20.26 20.21
N ARG A 201 -9.32 -19.11 19.99
CA ARG A 201 -10.60 -18.82 20.63
C ARG A 201 -11.68 -19.87 20.32
N LEU A 202 -11.69 -20.42 19.11
CA LEU A 202 -12.64 -21.48 18.73
C LEU A 202 -12.34 -22.82 19.41
N LEU A 203 -11.08 -23.07 19.77
CA LEU A 203 -10.65 -24.31 20.44
C LEU A 203 -10.87 -24.26 21.96
N PHE A 204 -10.72 -23.08 22.59
CA PHE A 204 -10.84 -22.91 24.04
C PHE A 204 -12.23 -22.41 24.45
N LYS A 205 -12.92 -23.14 25.34
CA LYS A 205 -14.24 -22.75 25.87
C LYS A 205 -14.19 -21.77 27.05
N ASP A 206 -13.01 -21.49 27.59
CA ASP A 206 -12.83 -20.58 28.72
C ASP A 206 -13.23 -19.13 28.33
N LYS A 207 -14.14 -18.54 29.12
CA LYS A 207 -14.66 -17.19 28.86
C LYS A 207 -13.60 -16.11 29.00
N ALA A 208 -12.71 -16.20 29.99
CA ALA A 208 -11.67 -15.20 30.23
C ALA A 208 -10.62 -15.23 29.10
N VAL A 209 -10.19 -16.43 28.70
CA VAL A 209 -9.27 -16.61 27.56
C VAL A 209 -9.90 -16.11 26.27
N SER A 210 -11.16 -16.45 26.00
CA SER A 210 -11.87 -15.97 24.80
C SER A 210 -11.96 -14.45 24.76
N GLN A 211 -12.20 -13.78 25.89
CA GLN A 211 -12.27 -12.32 25.93
C GLN A 211 -10.90 -11.67 25.70
N LEU A 212 -9.84 -12.23 26.29
CA LEU A 212 -8.48 -11.76 26.09
C LEU A 212 -8.06 -11.88 24.61
N LEU A 213 -8.28 -13.04 23.98
CA LEU A 213 -7.97 -13.25 22.57
C LEU A 213 -8.73 -12.30 21.65
N LEU A 214 -9.99 -12.01 21.98
CA LEU A 214 -10.80 -11.05 21.23
C LEU A 214 -10.25 -9.62 21.36
N ARG A 215 -9.74 -9.23 22.53
CA ARG A 215 -9.07 -7.93 22.73
C ARG A 215 -7.79 -7.82 21.91
N ILE A 216 -6.95 -8.87 21.92
CA ILE A 216 -5.71 -8.93 21.13
C ILE A 216 -6.04 -8.81 19.63
N TYR A 217 -7.05 -9.56 19.18
CA TYR A 217 -7.54 -9.50 17.80
C TYR A 217 -7.93 -8.07 17.40
N TYR A 218 -8.74 -7.37 18.21
CA TYR A 218 -9.15 -6.00 17.90
C TYR A 218 -8.04 -4.95 18.06
N LEU A 219 -6.99 -5.24 18.84
CA LEU A 219 -5.79 -4.39 18.91
C LEU A 219 -4.84 -4.60 17.72
N THR A 220 -5.03 -5.67 16.93
CA THR A 220 -4.14 -5.97 15.80
C THR A 220 -4.22 -4.91 14.69
N PRO A 221 -5.40 -4.44 14.22
CA PRO A 221 -5.49 -3.39 13.21
C PRO A 221 -4.76 -2.07 13.54
N PRO A 222 -4.93 -1.44 14.73
CA PRO A 222 -4.21 -0.21 15.04
C PRO A 222 -2.70 -0.42 15.20
N ILE A 223 -2.28 -1.57 15.78
CA ILE A 223 -0.85 -1.94 15.85
C ILE A 223 -0.28 -2.11 14.45
N GLN A 224 -1.00 -2.81 13.56
CA GLN A 224 -0.60 -2.97 12.16
C GLN A 224 -0.47 -1.62 11.47
N ALA A 225 -1.42 -0.69 11.62
CA ALA A 225 -1.34 0.65 11.04
C ALA A 225 -0.12 1.44 11.54
N ALA A 226 0.18 1.38 12.84
CA ALA A 226 1.36 2.02 13.41
C ALA A 226 2.67 1.43 12.87
N LEU A 227 2.79 0.10 12.88
CA LEU A 227 3.97 -0.60 12.36
C LEU A 227 4.17 -0.34 10.87
N MET A 228 3.11 -0.36 10.08
CA MET A 228 3.13 -0.03 8.65
C MET A 228 3.66 1.38 8.40
N THR A 229 3.22 2.35 9.19
CA THR A 229 3.69 3.74 9.10
C THR A 229 5.17 3.84 9.44
N ILE A 230 5.60 3.23 10.55
CA ILE A 230 7.01 3.20 10.98
C ILE A 230 7.89 2.54 9.91
N VAL A 231 7.51 1.36 9.43
CA VAL A 231 8.29 0.61 8.43
C VAL A 231 8.38 1.36 7.11
N THR A 232 7.27 1.96 6.64
CA THR A 232 7.27 2.75 5.40
C THR A 232 8.15 4.00 5.54
N PHE A 233 8.08 4.68 6.69
CA PHE A 233 8.91 5.84 7.00
C PHE A 233 10.41 5.51 7.02
N HIS A 234 10.79 4.40 7.66
CA HIS A 234 12.18 3.94 7.70
C HIS A 234 12.69 3.39 6.36
N ALA A 235 11.82 2.77 5.57
CA ALA A 235 12.21 2.16 4.30
C ALA A 235 12.46 3.20 3.20
N SER A 236 11.76 4.35 3.23
CA SER A 236 11.89 5.39 2.21
C SER A 236 12.65 6.61 2.74
N ARG A 237 13.95 6.69 2.43
CA ARG A 237 14.77 7.90 2.69
C ARG A 237 14.14 9.17 2.11
N LYS A 238 13.51 9.08 0.94
CA LYS A 238 12.85 10.20 0.25
C LYS A 238 11.59 10.65 0.99
N LEU A 239 10.78 9.71 1.48
CA LEU A 239 9.62 10.04 2.31
C LEU A 239 10.07 10.72 3.61
N ARG A 240 11.12 10.18 4.23
CA ARG A 240 11.73 10.78 5.43
C ARG A 240 12.25 12.19 5.17
N SER A 241 12.98 12.42 4.08
CA SER A 241 13.50 13.75 3.76
C SER A 241 12.39 14.75 3.46
N GLU A 242 11.35 14.36 2.73
CA GLU A 242 10.19 15.21 2.47
C GLU A 242 9.39 15.50 3.74
N PHE A 243 9.24 14.52 4.64
CA PHE A 243 8.58 14.73 5.92
C PHE A 243 9.38 15.66 6.84
N ILE A 244 10.70 15.46 6.94
CA ILE A 244 11.61 16.38 7.64
C ILE A 244 11.52 17.77 7.02
N ARG A 245 11.49 17.88 5.69
CA ARG A 245 11.32 19.14 4.98
C ARG A 245 9.98 19.79 5.30
N LEU A 246 8.88 19.05 5.36
CA LEU A 246 7.57 19.60 5.75
C LEU A 246 7.57 20.11 7.20
N LEU A 247 8.23 19.37 8.12
CA LEU A 247 8.38 19.80 9.51
C LEU A 247 9.25 21.06 9.63
N HIS A 248 10.38 21.13 8.90
CA HIS A 248 11.32 22.26 8.97
C HIS A 248 10.90 23.46 8.10
N CYS A 249 10.18 23.26 6.99
CA CYS A 249 9.67 24.35 6.16
C CYS A 249 8.56 25.14 6.88
N HIS A 250 7.90 24.57 7.89
CA HIS A 250 6.99 25.36 8.72
C HIS A 250 7.74 26.47 9.51
N GLU A 251 9.04 26.32 9.75
CA GLU A 251 9.86 27.36 10.42
C GLU A 251 10.41 28.43 9.47
N ASN A 252 10.49 28.18 8.15
CA ASN A 252 11.17 29.09 7.21
C ASN A 252 10.27 29.72 6.13
N VAL A 253 8.96 29.51 6.15
CA VAL A 253 8.02 30.13 5.19
C VAL A 253 7.80 31.63 5.41
N PHE A 254 8.40 32.25 6.44
CA PHE A 254 8.37 33.71 6.57
C PHE A 254 9.44 34.48 5.78
N SER A 255 10.36 33.81 5.07
CA SER A 255 11.50 34.51 4.45
C SER A 255 11.94 33.93 3.10
N CYS A 256 11.01 33.47 2.26
CA CYS A 256 11.29 33.34 0.82
C CYS A 256 10.56 34.44 0.05
N THR A 257 11.04 35.67 0.21
CA THR A 257 11.13 36.60 -0.91
C THR A 257 12.00 35.93 -1.97
N VAL A 258 11.38 35.09 -2.80
CA VAL A 258 11.94 34.78 -4.11
C VAL A 258 12.04 36.13 -4.79
N GLU A 259 13.24 36.69 -4.85
CA GLU A 259 13.49 37.80 -5.77
C GLU A 259 12.94 37.34 -7.12
N PRO A 260 11.96 38.06 -7.69
CA PRO A 260 11.41 37.68 -8.97
C PRO A 260 12.58 37.53 -9.92
N TYR A 261 12.77 36.32 -10.45
CA TYR A 261 13.74 36.09 -11.51
C TYR A 261 13.44 37.12 -12.58
N ASN A 262 14.32 38.12 -12.70
CA ASN A 262 14.17 39.19 -13.66
C ASN A 262 14.10 38.54 -15.06
N SER A 263 12.87 38.38 -15.55
CA SER A 263 12.52 37.78 -16.83
C SER A 263 12.97 38.62 -18.03
N THR A 264 13.77 39.65 -17.79
CA THR A 264 14.41 40.49 -18.79
C THR A 264 15.57 39.80 -19.51
N LYS A 265 16.12 38.70 -18.98
CA LYS A 265 17.00 37.82 -19.78
C LYS A 265 16.16 36.88 -20.63
N ARG A 266 15.85 37.33 -21.85
CA ARG A 266 15.31 36.50 -22.95
C ARG A 266 16.04 35.15 -22.97
N ILE A 267 15.32 34.07 -22.66
CA ILE A 267 15.79 32.72 -22.94
C ILE A 267 16.01 32.65 -24.46
N PRO A 268 17.23 32.38 -24.95
CA PRO A 268 17.49 32.31 -26.38
C PRO A 268 16.61 31.23 -26.99
N ARG A 269 15.86 31.61 -28.04
CA ARG A 269 14.85 30.75 -28.72
C ARG A 269 15.44 29.49 -29.39
N ARG A 270 16.76 29.31 -29.31
CA ARG A 270 17.49 28.11 -29.73
C ARG A 270 18.55 27.83 -28.69
N MET A 271 18.17 27.05 -27.69
CA MET A 271 19.13 26.41 -26.81
C MET A 271 19.64 25.16 -27.53
N THR A 272 20.96 24.98 -27.61
CA THR A 272 21.51 23.77 -28.20
C THR A 272 21.28 22.58 -27.27
N ALA A 273 21.11 21.38 -27.83
CA ALA A 273 20.88 20.17 -27.02
C ALA A 273 22.01 19.92 -25.99
N GLU A 274 23.23 20.37 -26.29
CA GLU A 274 24.37 20.30 -25.36
C GLU A 274 24.24 21.26 -24.17
N GLU A 275 23.73 22.47 -24.38
CA GLU A 275 23.49 23.42 -23.30
C GLU A 275 22.34 22.96 -22.42
N GLU A 276 21.26 22.45 -23.00
CA GLU A 276 20.12 21.92 -22.23
C GLU A 276 20.57 20.73 -21.38
N ARG A 277 21.38 19.83 -21.97
CA ARG A 277 22.03 18.74 -21.27
C ARG A 277 22.91 19.24 -20.14
N ARG A 278 23.75 20.25 -20.37
CA ARG A 278 24.69 20.77 -19.37
C ARG A 278 23.95 21.44 -18.20
N ILE A 279 22.90 22.21 -18.46
CA ILE A 279 22.06 22.80 -17.42
C ILE A 279 21.36 21.70 -16.62
N TYR A 280 20.73 20.73 -17.30
CA TYR A 280 20.05 19.61 -16.67
C TYR A 280 20.98 18.81 -15.74
N PHE A 281 22.14 18.38 -16.23
CA PHE A 281 23.09 17.60 -15.44
C PHE A 281 23.78 18.42 -14.36
N SER A 282 23.98 19.73 -14.54
CA SER A 282 24.52 20.59 -13.48
C SER A 282 23.55 20.76 -12.30
N GLY A 283 22.25 20.87 -12.59
CA GLY A 283 21.20 20.87 -11.56
C GLY A 283 21.14 19.54 -10.82
N TYR A 284 21.27 18.44 -11.56
CA TYR A 284 21.35 17.10 -10.98
C TYR A 284 22.57 16.92 -10.07
N ASN A 285 23.75 17.38 -10.50
CA ASN A 285 24.99 17.26 -9.71
C ASN A 285 24.92 18.07 -8.41
N LYS A 286 24.29 19.25 -8.45
CA LYS A 286 24.07 20.08 -7.25
C LYS A 286 23.04 19.52 -6.29
N ALA A 287 22.09 18.71 -6.79
CA ALA A 287 21.07 18.09 -5.95
C ALA A 287 21.54 16.76 -5.34
N TRP A 288 22.61 16.17 -5.86
CA TRP A 288 23.09 14.84 -5.48
C TRP A 288 24.35 14.87 -4.60
N ASN A 289 25.16 15.92 -4.70
CA ASN A 289 26.24 16.25 -3.77
C ASN A 289 25.72 17.16 -2.65
#